data_AF-A0A928Y8D9-F1
#
_entry.id   AF-A0A928Y8D9-F1
#
_cell.length_a   1.000
_cell.length_b   1.000
_cell.length_c   1.000
_cell.angle_alpha   90.00
_cell.angle_beta   90.00
_cell.angle_gamma   90.00
#
_symmetry.space_group_name_H-M   'P 1'
#
loop_
_entity.id
_entity.type
_entity.pdbx_description
1 polymer ?
#
loop_
_entity_poly.entity_id
_entity_poly.type
_entity_poly.pdbx_seq_one_letter_code
_entity_poly.pdbx_strand_id
1 'polypeptide(L)' 'MTIHNDDVTLLQIAHAAELIAEFVAGFDRNLFWQDNRTQSAVLHQLLIIGEALKRLSPEFCGLHPGIPW' A
#
# COMPACT_ATOMS: atom_id res chain seq x y z
N MET A 1 12.01 -6.34 21.50
CA MET A 1 11.88 -6.81 20.10
C MET A 1 10.39 -7.01 19.86
N THR A 2 9.71 -6.02 19.30
CA THR A 2 8.26 -6.09 19.09
C THR A 2 8.01 -7.12 18.00
N ILE A 3 7.44 -8.28 18.36
CA ILE A 3 7.01 -9.30 17.41
C ILE A 3 5.99 -8.62 16.49
N HIS A 4 6.42 -8.23 15.29
CA HIS A 4 5.51 -7.75 14.25
C HIS A 4 4.88 -8.97 13.60
N ASN A 5 3.56 -8.96 13.49
CA ASN A 5 2.82 -9.99 12.80
C ASN A 5 2.79 -9.64 11.31
N ASP A 6 3.45 -10.45 10.49
CA ASP A 6 3.51 -10.25 9.04
C ASP A 6 2.11 -10.29 8.41
N ASP A 7 1.19 -11.14 8.88
CA ASP A 7 -0.19 -11.21 8.38
C ASP A 7 -0.93 -9.89 8.57
N VAL A 8 -0.78 -9.25 9.74
CA VAL A 8 -1.38 -7.95 10.02
C VAL A 8 -0.80 -6.88 9.08
N THR A 9 0.51 -6.91 8.86
CA THR A 9 1.20 -5.97 7.96
C THR A 9 0.73 -6.15 6.51
N LEU A 10 0.60 -7.39 6.04
CA LEU A 10 0.08 -7.71 4.70
C LEU A 10 -1.37 -7.26 4.55
N LEU A 11 -2.20 -7.46 5.56
CA LEU A 11 -3.59 -7.00 5.54
C LEU A 11 -3.67 -5.47 5.45
N GLN A 12 -2.79 -4.74 6.14
CA GLN A 12 -2.69 -3.28 6.02
C GLN A 12 -2.31 -2.85 4.60
N ILE A 13 -1.34 -3.53 3.98
CA ILE A 13 -0.92 -3.27 2.59
C ILE A 13 -2.08 -3.52 1.63
N ALA A 14 -2.75 -4.66 1.76
CA ALA A 14 -3.89 -5.04 0.92
C ALA A 14 -5.03 -4.01 1.03
N HIS A 15 -5.39 -3.64 2.26
CA HIS A 15 -6.44 -2.66 2.49
C HIS A 15 -6.12 -1.27 1.94
N ALA A 16 -4.87 -0.80 2.10
CA ALA A 16 -4.44 0.46 1.52
C ALA A 16 -4.48 0.44 -0.03
N ALA A 17 -4.13 -0.69 -0.64
CA ALA A 17 -4.23 -0.87 -2.10
C ALA A 17 -5.68 -0.89 -2.60
N GLU A 18 -6.59 -1.53 -1.87
CA GLU A 18 -8.03 -1.51 -2.15
C GLU A 18 -8.59 -0.08 -2.10
N LEU A 19 -8.24 0.69 -1.06
CA LEU A 19 -8.64 2.10 -0.96
C LEU A 19 -8.13 2.94 -2.13
N ILE A 20 -6.90 2.72 -2.59
CA ILE A 20 -6.38 3.40 -3.80
C ILE A 20 -7.27 3.08 -5.00
N ALA A 21 -7.60 1.81 -5.20
CA ALA A 21 -8.44 1.38 -6.32
C ALA A 21 -9.85 2.00 -6.24
N GLU A 22 -10.42 2.10 -5.05
CA GLU A 22 -11.71 2.77 -4.82
C GLU A 22 -11.66 4.27 -5.09
N PHE A 23 -10.61 4.98 -4.64
CA PHE A 23 -10.47 6.42 -4.84
C PHE A 23 -10.37 6.81 -6.32
N VAL A 24 -9.75 5.96 -7.13
CA VAL A 24 -9.60 6.19 -8.58
C VAL A 24 -10.69 5.49 -9.40
N ALA A 25 -11.66 4.83 -8.76
CA ALA A 25 -12.75 4.18 -9.47
C ALA A 25 -13.58 5.21 -10.24
N GLY A 26 -13.71 5.02 -11.55
CA GLY A 26 -14.40 5.98 -12.44
C GLY A 26 -13.60 7.23 -12.79
N PHE A 27 -12.36 7.36 -12.32
CA PHE A 27 -11.46 8.42 -12.77
C PHE A 27 -10.78 8.03 -14.08
N ASP A 28 -10.79 8.95 -15.04
CA ASP A 28 -9.78 8.96 -16.09
C ASP A 28 -8.56 9.76 -15.64
N ARG A 29 -7.52 9.75 -16.49
CA ARG A 29 -6.26 10.45 -16.20
C ARG A 29 -6.47 11.96 -16.00
N ASN A 30 -7.30 12.62 -16.80
CA ASN A 30 -7.47 14.06 -16.71
C ASN A 30 -8.23 14.47 -15.45
N LEU A 31 -9.27 13.72 -15.09
CA LEU A 31 -10.00 13.92 -13.83
C LEU A 31 -9.06 13.75 -12.63
N PHE A 32 -8.18 12.76 -12.67
CA PHE A 32 -7.23 12.52 -11.58
C PHE A 32 -6.25 13.68 -11.43
N TRP A 33 -5.69 14.18 -12.54
CA TRP A 33 -4.74 15.31 -12.50
C TRP A 33 -5.34 16.63 -12.04
N GLN A 34 -6.66 16.80 -12.14
CA GLN A 34 -7.35 18.02 -11.70
C GLN A 34 -7.84 17.94 -10.24
N ASP A 35 -7.86 16.73 -9.65
CA ASP A 35 -8.31 16.52 -8.27
C ASP A 35 -7.14 16.28 -7.30
N ASN A 36 -6.67 17.37 -6.69
CA ASN A 36 -5.61 17.33 -5.68
C ASN A 36 -5.99 16.54 -4.42
N ARG A 37 -7.29 16.44 -4.08
CA ARG A 37 -7.75 15.70 -2.91
C ARG A 37 -7.57 14.21 -3.15
N THR A 38 -8.01 13.73 -4.30
CA THR A 38 -7.87 12.32 -4.68
C THR A 38 -6.40 11.94 -4.86
N GLN A 39 -5.58 12.81 -5.47
CA GLN A 39 -4.13 12.62 -5.52
C GLN A 39 -3.50 12.50 -4.13
N SER A 40 -3.87 13.39 -3.21
CA SER A 40 -3.35 13.36 -1.83
C SER A 40 -3.77 12.09 -1.08
N ALA A 41 -5.01 11.63 -1.28
CA ALA A 41 -5.50 10.39 -0.69
C ALA A 41 -4.72 9.17 -1.22
N VAL A 42 -4.51 9.08 -2.54
CA VAL A 42 -3.70 8.03 -3.16
C VAL A 42 -2.26 8.07 -2.66
N LEU A 43 -1.63 9.24 -2.64
CA LEU A 43 -0.27 9.41 -2.15
C LEU A 43 -0.14 8.97 -0.68
N HIS A 44 -1.13 9.28 0.15
CA HIS A 44 -1.13 8.87 1.55
C HIS A 44 -1.20 7.34 1.72
N GLN A 45 -2.06 6.66 0.96
CA GLN A 45 -2.14 5.20 0.98
C GLN A 45 -0.84 4.55 0.46
N LEU A 46 -0.20 5.13 -0.57
CA LEU A 46 1.12 4.66 -1.04
C LEU A 46 2.20 4.80 0.04
N LEU A 47 2.17 5.89 0.83
CA LEU A 47 3.08 6.06 1.97
C LEU A 47 2.82 5.01 3.05
N ILE A 48 1.56 4.71 3.37
CA ILE A 48 1.19 3.66 4.33
C ILE A 48 1.73 2.30 3.87
N ILE A 49 1.57 1.96 2.58
CA ILE A 49 2.12 0.73 2.00
C ILE A 49 3.63 0.69 2.17
N GLY A 50 4.34 1.76 1.81
CA GLY A 50 5.80 1.84 1.94
C GLY A 50 6.30 1.68 3.38
N GLU A 51 5.61 2.27 4.36
CA GLU A 51 5.92 2.10 5.78
C GLU A 51 5.55 0.71 6.32
N ALA A 52 4.51 0.07 5.78
CA ALA A 52 4.15 -1.30 6.11
C ALA A 52 5.19 -2.30 5.59
N LEU A 53 5.67 -2.14 4.35
CA LEU A 53 6.69 -3.02 3.76
C LEU A 53 7.97 -3.11 4.61
N LYS A 54 8.41 -2.00 5.21
CA LYS A 54 9.59 -1.96 6.11
C LYS A 54 9.44 -2.80 7.37
N ARG A 55 8.22 -3.18 7.74
CA ARG A 55 7.90 -3.96 8.95
C ARG A 55 7.80 -5.46 8.68
N LEU A 56 7.77 -5.89 7.42
CA LEU A 56 7.79 -7.30 7.06
C LEU A 56 9.11 -7.94 7.50
N SER A 57 9.03 -9.15 8.02
CA SER A 57 10.21 -9.89 8.45
C SER A 57 11.07 -10.32 7.25
N PRO A 58 12.40 -10.35 7.40
CA PRO A 58 13.28 -10.90 6.37
C PRO A 58 13.00 -12.38 6.05
N GLU A 59 12.51 -13.13 7.05
CA GLU A 59 12.09 -14.52 6.89
C GLU A 59 10.91 -14.62 5.92
N PHE A 60 9.86 -13.82 6.13
CA PHE A 60 8.72 -13.76 5.22
C PHE A 60 9.13 -13.33 3.82
N CYS A 61 9.91 -12.25 3.68
CA CYS A 61 10.40 -11.82 2.37
C CYS A 61 11.23 -12.91 1.67
N GLY A 62 12.05 -13.65 2.43
CA GLY A 62 12.85 -14.77 1.93
C GLY A 62 12.04 -15.97 1.46
N LEU A 63 10.86 -16.21 2.03
CA LEU A 63 9.91 -17.22 1.54
C LEU A 63 9.26 -16.83 0.21
N HIS A 64 9.27 -15.54 -0.13
CA HIS A 64 8.66 -14.98 -1.35
C HIS A 64 9.66 -14.20 -2.21
N PRO A 65 10.74 -14.82 -2.71
CA PRO A 65 11.82 -14.13 -3.43
C PRO A 65 11.41 -13.62 -4.83
N GLY A 66 10.26 -14.04 -5.35
CA GLY A 66 9.73 -13.57 -6.63
C GLY A 66 9.09 -12.18 -6.59
N ILE A 67 8.95 -11.60 -5.40
CA ILE A 67 8.38 -10.28 -5.18
C ILE A 67 9.51 -9.30 -4.84
N PRO A 68 9.61 -8.15 -5.53
CA PRO A 68 10.61 -7.13 -5.22
C PRO A 68 10.16 -6.27 -4.03
N TRP A 69 10.32 -6.83 -2.82
CA TRP A 69 9.97 -6.20 -1.54
C TRP A 69 10.68 -4.85 -1.31
#